data_AF-A0A3M5X966-F1
#
_entry.id   AF-A0A3M5X966-F1
#
_cell.length_a   1.000
_cell.length_b   1.000
_cell.length_c   1.000
_cell.angle_alpha   90.00
_cell.angle_beta   90.00
_cell.angle_gamma   90.00
#
_symmetry.space_group_name_H-M   'P 1'
#
loop_
_entity.id
_entity.type
_entity.pdbx_description
1 polymer ?
#
loop_
_entity_poly.entity_id
_entity_poly.type
_entity_poly.pdbx_seq_one_letter_code
_entity_poly.pdbx_strand_id
1 'polypeptide(L)'
;AVGLAGCAGFHAGLKCASAMVASGDLKNALLLSFDQSGGDLQRVYGEGSDFIYVTGDAVSSCLVSRDAHQLPYKLCGHVQYTSNTRQIEHFSSETDMRSISALMKRTYQQSSIPAASVSRFICNNYTLEATRLFCQLSGINHGKAVTRQLPRFAHCFGSDNLINLKQLEMDKELSAGDHILLFSTGPFQMGACIITCTAP
;
A
#
# COMPACT_ATOMS: atom_id res chain seq x y z
N ALA A 1 -9.94 15.90 6.68
CA ALA A 1 -10.09 14.45 6.44
C ALA A 1 -9.81 14.18 4.97
N VAL A 2 -8.98 13.18 4.67
CA VAL A 2 -8.83 12.66 3.29
C VAL A 2 -9.81 11.49 3.18
N GLY A 3 -11.02 11.75 2.67
CA GLY A 3 -12.04 10.74 2.42
C GLY A 3 -12.09 10.36 0.94
N LEU A 4 -12.75 9.24 0.61
CA LEU A 4 -13.09 8.84 -0.78
C LEU A 4 -11.90 8.51 -1.71
N ALA A 5 -10.70 8.29 -1.17
CA ALA A 5 -9.52 7.92 -1.96
C ALA A 5 -9.39 6.40 -2.21
N GLY A 6 -10.47 5.64 -2.01
CA GLY A 6 -10.61 4.19 -2.26
C GLY A 6 -9.42 3.34 -1.82
N CYS A 7 -9.08 2.32 -2.63
CA CYS A 7 -8.09 1.29 -2.28
C CYS A 7 -6.67 1.82 -2.00
N ALA A 8 -6.30 2.99 -2.52
CA ALA A 8 -5.02 3.65 -2.23
C ALA A 8 -5.14 4.85 -1.28
N GLY A 9 -6.27 4.96 -0.56
CA GLY A 9 -6.54 6.05 0.37
C GLY A 9 -5.56 6.12 1.53
N PHE A 10 -5.00 4.97 1.94
CA PHE A 10 -3.89 4.92 2.89
C PHE A 10 -2.70 5.76 2.42
N HIS A 11 -2.29 5.64 1.15
CA HIS A 11 -1.16 6.40 0.62
C HIS A 11 -1.48 7.89 0.47
N ALA A 12 -2.73 8.25 0.15
CA ALA A 12 -3.18 9.64 0.13
C ALA A 12 -3.04 10.27 1.54
N GLY A 13 -3.58 9.59 2.55
CA GLY A 13 -3.48 10.00 3.95
C GLY A 13 -2.03 10.07 4.43
N LEU A 14 -1.23 9.05 4.11
CA LEU A 14 0.18 8.99 4.51
C LEU A 14 1.01 10.09 3.86
N LYS A 15 0.74 10.44 2.60
CA LYS A 15 1.40 11.57 1.92
C LYS A 15 1.10 12.88 2.63
N CYS A 16 -0.17 13.16 2.95
CA CYS A 16 -0.55 14.38 3.67
C CYS A 16 0.06 14.42 5.07
N ALA A 17 -0.11 13.35 5.85
CA ALA A 17 0.37 13.28 7.22
C ALA A 17 1.89 13.38 7.31
N SER A 18 2.63 12.64 6.47
CA SER A 18 4.10 12.72 6.44
C SER A 18 4.60 14.10 6.03
N ALA A 19 3.93 14.77 5.09
CA ALA A 19 4.28 16.14 4.71
C ALA A 19 4.08 17.13 5.86
N MET A 20 2.93 17.08 6.55
CA MET A 20 2.63 17.97 7.69
C MET A 20 3.54 17.72 8.89
N VAL A 21 3.92 16.46 9.13
CA VAL A 21 4.87 16.11 10.19
C VAL A 21 6.29 16.56 9.83
N ALA A 22 6.69 16.41 8.57
CA ALA A 22 7.99 16.83 8.08
C ALA A 22 8.15 18.37 8.03
N SER A 23 7.10 19.12 7.69
CA SER A 23 7.11 20.59 7.72
C SER A 23 7.13 21.16 9.15
N GLY A 24 6.77 20.35 10.15
CA GLY A 24 6.67 20.76 11.54
C GLY A 24 5.31 21.35 11.91
N ASP A 25 4.35 21.37 10.98
CA ASP A 25 2.96 21.79 11.23
C ASP A 25 2.26 20.86 12.24
N LEU A 26 2.64 19.58 12.24
CA LEU A 26 2.19 18.59 13.22
C LEU A 26 3.38 17.90 13.86
N LYS A 27 3.27 17.60 15.17
CA LYS A 27 4.20 16.68 15.83
C LYS A 27 3.89 15.21 15.49
N ASN A 28 2.60 14.89 15.53
CA ASN A 28 2.04 13.56 15.39
C ASN A 28 0.75 13.63 14.57
N ALA A 29 0.50 12.63 13.75
CA ALA A 29 -0.74 12.45 13.02
C ALA A 29 -1.21 10.99 13.13
N LEU A 30 -2.45 10.79 13.57
CA LEU A 30 -3.11 9.48 13.54
C LEU A 30 -3.81 9.32 12.18
N LEU A 31 -3.49 8.25 11.46
CA LEU A 31 -4.17 7.86 10.24
C LEU A 31 -5.08 6.69 10.56
N LEU A 32 -6.31 6.75 10.05
CA LEU A 32 -7.31 5.71 10.20
C LEU A 32 -7.94 5.41 8.84
N SER A 33 -8.04 4.13 8.51
CA SER A 33 -8.84 3.61 7.40
C SER A 33 -9.94 2.75 7.99
N PHE A 34 -11.14 2.92 7.47
CA PHE A 34 -12.30 2.13 7.83
C PHE A 34 -13.14 1.93 6.57
N ASP A 35 -13.43 0.67 6.26
CA ASP A 35 -14.23 0.29 5.11
C ASP A 35 -15.12 -0.89 5.51
N GLN A 36 -16.40 -0.81 5.13
CA GLN A 36 -17.39 -1.86 5.33
C GLN A 36 -18.07 -2.15 3.99
N SER A 37 -17.97 -3.39 3.55
CA SER A 37 -18.65 -3.91 2.37
C SER A 37 -20.15 -4.08 2.66
N GLY A 38 -20.98 -3.72 1.69
CA GLY A 38 -22.43 -3.70 1.81
C GLY A 38 -23.04 -2.54 1.03
N GLY A 39 -24.29 -2.69 0.58
CA GLY A 39 -24.94 -1.70 -0.29
C GLY A 39 -24.22 -1.57 -1.63
N ASP A 40 -23.75 -0.37 -1.95
CA ASP A 40 -23.06 -0.06 -3.21
C ASP A 40 -21.65 -0.69 -3.31
N LEU A 41 -21.04 -1.07 -2.18
CA LEU A 41 -19.77 -1.81 -2.14
C LEU A 41 -20.05 -3.31 -2.14
N GLN A 42 -20.06 -3.90 -3.34
CA GLN A 42 -20.34 -5.33 -3.52
C GLN A 42 -19.28 -6.22 -2.85
N ARG A 43 -19.75 -7.29 -2.18
CA ARG A 43 -18.89 -8.31 -1.52
C ARG A 43 -17.99 -9.06 -2.51
N VAL A 44 -18.51 -9.28 -3.71
CA VAL A 44 -17.77 -9.83 -4.84
C VAL A 44 -17.77 -8.73 -5.90
N TYR A 45 -16.59 -8.17 -6.17
CA TYR A 45 -16.42 -7.15 -7.19
C TYR A 45 -15.98 -7.83 -8.48
N GLY A 46 -16.64 -7.54 -9.59
CA GLY A 46 -16.33 -8.20 -10.86
C GLY A 46 -17.18 -7.77 -12.07
N GLU A 47 -18.24 -6.99 -11.87
CA GLU A 47 -19.08 -6.56 -12.99
C GLU A 47 -18.32 -5.57 -13.89
N GLY A 48 -18.07 -5.95 -15.15
CA GLY A 48 -17.43 -5.09 -16.15
C GLY A 48 -15.90 -4.97 -16.07
N SER A 49 -15.22 -5.67 -15.16
CA SER A 49 -13.75 -5.71 -15.09
C SER A 49 -13.20 -7.10 -15.38
N ASP A 50 -11.99 -7.17 -15.91
CA ASP A 50 -11.20 -8.42 -16.05
C ASP A 50 -10.58 -8.86 -14.71
N PHE A 51 -11.01 -8.25 -13.60
CA PHE A 51 -10.28 -8.28 -12.35
C PHE A 51 -11.22 -8.48 -11.15
N ILE A 52 -11.57 -9.75 -10.92
CA ILE A 52 -12.51 -10.16 -9.88
C ILE A 52 -11.80 -10.31 -8.54
N TYR A 53 -12.39 -9.77 -7.47
CA TYR A 53 -11.89 -9.94 -6.10
C TYR A 53 -13.04 -9.92 -5.08
N VAL A 54 -12.75 -10.41 -3.88
CA VAL A 54 -13.68 -10.40 -2.74
C VAL A 54 -13.31 -9.24 -1.82
N THR A 55 -14.29 -8.50 -1.33
CA THR A 55 -14.06 -7.41 -0.37
C THR A 55 -14.28 -7.88 1.06
N GLY A 56 -13.47 -7.36 1.96
CA GLY A 56 -13.56 -7.56 3.41
C GLY A 56 -13.88 -6.26 4.14
N ASP A 57 -14.22 -6.40 5.42
CA ASP A 57 -14.55 -5.28 6.30
C ASP A 57 -13.41 -5.09 7.29
N ALA A 58 -12.89 -3.88 7.43
CA ALA A 58 -11.76 -3.63 8.32
C ALA A 58 -11.70 -2.19 8.84
N VAL A 59 -11.06 -2.05 9.99
CA VAL A 59 -10.48 -0.80 10.46
C VAL A 59 -9.00 -1.01 10.71
N SER A 60 -8.19 -0.05 10.31
CA SER A 60 -6.76 -0.03 10.61
C SER A 60 -6.31 1.39 10.94
N SER A 61 -5.24 1.51 11.70
CA SER A 61 -4.65 2.82 12.00
C SER A 61 -3.15 2.74 12.18
N CYS A 62 -2.48 3.86 11.95
CA CYS A 62 -1.06 4.03 12.27
C CYS A 62 -0.76 5.45 12.74
N LEU A 63 0.28 5.59 13.54
CA LEU A 63 0.81 6.88 13.99
C LEU A 63 1.97 7.29 13.08
N VAL A 64 1.90 8.50 12.53
CA VAL A 64 3.01 9.17 11.86
C VAL A 64 3.56 10.23 12.80
N SER A 65 4.85 10.19 13.09
CA SER A 65 5.49 11.10 14.04
C SER A 65 6.84 11.58 13.52
N ARG A 66 7.24 12.77 13.99
CA ARG A 66 8.60 13.29 13.82
C ARG A 66 9.60 12.59 14.74
N ASP A 67 9.16 12.05 15.87
CA ASP A 67 10.02 11.44 16.89
C ASP A 67 10.37 9.98 16.50
N ALA A 68 11.25 9.84 15.51
CA ALA A 68 11.56 8.55 14.87
C ALA A 68 12.13 7.47 15.80
N HIS A 69 12.80 7.86 16.90
CA HIS A 69 13.46 6.93 17.82
C HIS A 69 12.49 6.03 18.61
N GLN A 70 11.19 6.34 18.60
CA GLN A 70 10.17 5.57 19.32
C GLN A 70 9.31 4.70 18.40
N LEU A 71 9.55 4.73 17.09
CA LEU A 71 8.72 4.03 16.11
C LEU A 71 9.46 2.82 15.51
N PRO A 72 8.74 1.72 15.22
CA PRO A 72 9.33 0.51 14.63
C PRO A 72 9.66 0.66 13.14
N TYR A 73 9.19 1.75 12.51
CA TYR A 73 9.39 2.01 11.08
C TYR A 73 9.80 3.44 10.80
N LYS A 74 10.65 3.60 9.78
CA LYS A 74 11.02 4.87 9.18
C LYS A 74 10.58 4.93 7.72
N LEU A 75 9.90 6.00 7.32
CA LEU A 75 9.58 6.28 5.91
C LEU A 75 10.85 6.67 5.14
N CYS A 76 11.07 6.06 3.98
CA CYS A 76 12.22 6.31 3.11
C CYS A 76 11.78 7.13 1.88
N GLY A 77 12.25 8.37 1.80
CA GLY A 77 11.84 9.32 0.74
C GLY A 77 10.43 9.85 0.97
N HIS A 78 9.73 10.17 -0.12
CA HIS A 78 8.35 10.66 -0.07
C HIS A 78 7.35 9.60 -0.53
N VAL A 79 6.15 9.66 0.03
CA VAL A 79 5.01 8.86 -0.44
C VAL A 79 4.62 9.32 -1.84
N GLN A 80 4.67 8.40 -2.79
CA GLN A 80 4.12 8.63 -4.12
C GLN A 80 2.62 8.36 -4.06
N TYR A 81 1.84 9.28 -4.61
CA TYR A 81 0.40 9.12 -4.77
C TYR A 81 -0.02 9.90 -6.01
N THR A 82 -0.81 9.24 -6.85
CA THR A 82 -1.47 9.83 -8.00
C THR A 82 -2.93 9.40 -8.03
N SER A 83 -3.79 10.32 -8.44
CA SER A 83 -5.19 10.09 -8.70
C SER A 83 -5.51 10.58 -10.11
N ASN A 84 -6.28 9.80 -10.86
CA ASN A 84 -6.75 10.15 -12.19
C ASN A 84 -8.28 10.10 -12.20
N THR A 85 -8.91 11.03 -12.91
CA THR A 85 -10.37 11.00 -13.13
C THR A 85 -10.77 9.88 -14.09
N ARG A 86 -9.83 9.36 -14.88
CA ARG A 86 -10.04 8.17 -15.71
C ARG A 86 -9.95 6.91 -14.85
N GLN A 87 -11.01 6.10 -14.91
CA GLN A 87 -11.05 4.80 -14.26
C GLN A 87 -10.04 3.84 -14.92
N ILE A 88 -9.23 3.18 -14.10
CA ILE A 88 -8.50 1.95 -14.38
C ILE A 88 -9.57 0.86 -14.41
N GLU A 89 -10.00 0.54 -15.62
CA GLU A 89 -10.97 -0.53 -15.88
C GLU A 89 -10.27 -1.89 -15.96
N HIS A 90 -9.00 -1.89 -16.41
CA HIS A 90 -8.21 -3.09 -16.67
C HIS A 90 -6.77 -2.91 -16.23
N PHE A 91 -6.36 -3.49 -15.09
CA PHE A 91 -4.95 -3.44 -14.63
C PHE A 91 -3.97 -4.09 -15.64
N SER A 92 -4.49 -4.94 -16.52
CA SER A 92 -3.76 -5.59 -17.61
C SER A 92 -3.56 -4.69 -18.83
N SER A 93 -4.18 -3.50 -18.87
CA SER A 93 -4.01 -2.58 -19.98
C SER A 93 -2.57 -2.07 -20.03
N GLU A 94 -2.02 -1.90 -21.24
CA GLU A 94 -0.64 -1.45 -21.40
C GLU A 94 -0.39 -0.08 -20.74
N THR A 95 -1.40 0.81 -20.76
CA THR A 95 -1.29 2.14 -20.18
C THR A 95 -1.21 2.09 -18.65
N ASP A 96 -2.04 1.25 -18.02
CA ASP A 96 -2.08 1.12 -16.56
C ASP A 96 -0.84 0.40 -16.04
N MET A 97 -0.38 -0.65 -16.73
CA MET A 97 0.89 -1.32 -16.42
C MET A 97 2.08 -0.36 -16.48
N ARG A 98 2.18 0.46 -17.54
CA ARG A 98 3.24 1.48 -17.65
C ARG A 98 3.16 2.51 -16.50
N SER A 99 1.95 2.90 -16.11
CA SER A 99 1.74 3.85 -15.00
C SER A 99 2.20 3.27 -13.67
N ILE A 100 1.87 2.01 -13.38
CA ILE A 100 2.33 1.29 -12.19
C ILE A 100 3.86 1.17 -12.20
N SER A 101 4.47 0.72 -13.30
CA SER A 101 5.93 0.62 -13.40
C SER A 101 6.63 1.98 -13.23
N ALA A 102 6.06 3.06 -13.77
CA ALA A 102 6.59 4.41 -13.59
C ALA A 102 6.51 4.86 -12.11
N LEU A 103 5.40 4.57 -11.42
CA LEU A 103 5.24 4.84 -9.99
C LEU A 103 6.30 4.09 -9.16
N MET A 104 6.52 2.80 -9.45
CA MET A 104 7.53 1.98 -8.77
C MET A 104 8.93 2.54 -8.97
N LYS A 105 9.30 2.85 -10.22
CA LYS A 105 10.60 3.45 -10.54
C LYS A 105 10.82 4.76 -9.79
N ARG A 106 9.82 5.63 -9.74
CA ARG A 106 9.89 6.89 -8.98
C ARG A 106 10.03 6.65 -7.48
N THR A 107 9.34 5.65 -6.95
CA THR A 107 9.42 5.26 -5.54
C THR A 107 10.83 4.81 -5.16
N TYR A 108 11.47 3.96 -5.97
CA TYR A 108 12.86 3.54 -5.76
C TYR A 108 13.84 4.70 -5.87
N GLN A 109 13.65 5.61 -6.84
CA GLN A 109 14.51 6.78 -7.00
C GLN A 109 14.43 7.72 -5.79
N GLN A 110 13.22 8.00 -5.28
CA GLN A 110 13.04 8.91 -4.17
C GLN A 110 13.47 8.34 -2.82
N SER A 111 13.38 7.03 -2.64
CA SER A 111 13.87 6.36 -1.42
C SER A 111 15.38 6.09 -1.46
N SER A 112 16.00 6.13 -2.64
CA SER A 112 17.37 5.63 -2.88
C SER A 112 17.56 4.16 -2.49
N ILE A 113 16.48 3.38 -2.49
CA ILE A 113 16.49 1.94 -2.22
C ILE A 113 16.15 1.22 -3.53
N PRO A 114 17.08 0.41 -4.09
CA PRO A 114 16.80 -0.35 -5.31
C PRO A 114 15.84 -1.52 -5.04
N ALA A 115 15.11 -1.96 -6.07
CA ALA A 115 14.18 -3.09 -5.98
C ALA A 115 14.81 -4.36 -5.39
N ALA A 116 16.08 -4.63 -5.70
CA ALA A 116 16.82 -5.78 -5.20
C ALA A 116 16.94 -5.80 -3.66
N SER A 117 17.02 -4.62 -3.03
CA SER A 117 17.16 -4.43 -1.58
C SER A 117 15.83 -4.49 -0.82
N VAL A 118 14.69 -4.56 -1.50
CA VAL A 118 13.39 -4.74 -0.84
C VAL A 118 13.30 -6.15 -0.24
N SER A 119 13.06 -6.25 1.06
CA SER A 119 12.92 -7.51 1.81
C SER A 119 11.51 -8.09 1.73
N ARG A 120 10.48 -7.23 1.70
CA ARG A 120 9.07 -7.61 1.62
C ARG A 120 8.29 -6.65 0.71
N PHE A 121 7.31 -7.19 0.00
CA PHE A 121 6.39 -6.43 -0.83
C PHE A 121 4.95 -6.65 -0.37
N ILE A 122 4.28 -5.56 -0.03
CA ILE A 122 2.88 -5.55 0.39
C ILE A 122 2.09 -4.76 -0.65
N CYS A 123 1.05 -5.38 -1.19
CA CYS A 123 0.09 -4.75 -2.09
C CYS A 123 -1.34 -4.98 -1.57
N ASN A 124 -2.35 -4.46 -2.29
CA ASN A 124 -3.73 -4.78 -1.99
C ASN A 124 -4.01 -6.29 -2.11
N ASN A 125 -4.87 -6.82 -1.24
CA ASN A 125 -5.25 -8.23 -1.15
C ASN A 125 -6.32 -8.61 -2.19
N TYR A 126 -6.08 -8.31 -3.46
CA TYR A 126 -7.04 -8.62 -4.53
C TYR A 126 -7.08 -10.11 -4.85
N THR A 127 -6.04 -10.60 -5.51
CA THR A 127 -5.84 -12.00 -5.93
C THR A 127 -4.34 -12.31 -5.96
N LEU A 128 -4.00 -13.60 -6.03
CA LEU A 128 -2.59 -14.00 -6.22
C LEU A 128 -2.08 -13.59 -7.61
N GLU A 129 -2.95 -13.59 -8.61
CA GLU A 129 -2.66 -13.19 -9.98
C GLU A 129 -2.30 -11.70 -10.06
N ALA A 130 -3.07 -10.82 -9.40
CA ALA A 130 -2.70 -9.41 -9.25
C ALA A 130 -1.34 -9.25 -8.57
N THR A 131 -1.13 -9.99 -7.49
CA THR A 131 0.11 -9.88 -6.72
C THR A 131 1.30 -10.24 -7.61
N ARG A 132 1.19 -11.31 -8.41
CA ARG A 132 2.21 -11.67 -9.41
C ARG A 132 2.44 -10.58 -10.44
N LEU A 133 1.37 -10.00 -10.99
CA LEU A 133 1.47 -8.87 -11.93
C LEU A 133 2.21 -7.68 -11.28
N PHE A 134 1.83 -7.27 -10.08
CA PHE A 134 2.46 -6.14 -9.40
C PHE A 134 3.91 -6.43 -9.01
N CYS A 135 4.25 -7.66 -8.65
CA CYS A 135 5.64 -8.10 -8.49
C CYS A 135 6.44 -7.93 -9.79
N GLN A 136 5.90 -8.37 -10.92
CA GLN A 136 6.55 -8.21 -12.22
C GLN A 136 6.74 -6.73 -12.58
N LEU A 137 5.70 -5.90 -12.41
CA LEU A 137 5.75 -4.46 -12.72
C LEU A 137 6.66 -3.66 -11.80
N SER A 138 6.91 -4.16 -10.58
CA SER A 138 7.84 -3.57 -9.61
C SER A 138 9.27 -4.12 -9.71
N GLY A 139 9.49 -5.19 -10.48
CA GLY A 139 10.79 -5.87 -10.53
C GLY A 139 11.14 -6.61 -9.23
N ILE A 140 10.12 -7.05 -8.48
CA ILE A 140 10.25 -7.78 -7.22
C ILE A 140 9.99 -9.27 -7.45
N ASN A 141 10.80 -10.13 -6.83
CA ASN A 141 10.52 -11.57 -6.81
C ASN A 141 9.23 -11.84 -6.04
N HIS A 142 8.29 -12.59 -6.64
CA HIS A 142 7.02 -12.95 -6.03
C HIS A 142 7.14 -13.64 -4.66
N GLY A 143 8.24 -14.36 -4.38
CA GLY A 143 8.52 -14.94 -3.06
C GLY A 143 8.70 -13.92 -1.93
N LYS A 144 8.91 -12.63 -2.26
CA LYS A 144 8.95 -11.52 -1.29
C LYS A 144 7.56 -10.91 -1.02
N ALA A 145 6.55 -11.30 -1.80
CA ALA A 145 5.20 -10.76 -1.67
C ALA A 145 4.47 -11.37 -0.48
N VAL A 146 3.73 -10.53 0.25
CA VAL A 146 2.99 -10.92 1.44
C VAL A 146 1.55 -11.23 1.05
N THR A 147 1.22 -12.52 0.97
CA THR A 147 -0.08 -12.99 0.44
C THR A 147 -0.89 -13.81 1.45
N ARG A 148 -0.31 -14.13 2.60
CA ARG A 148 -0.92 -15.03 3.60
C ARG A 148 -2.26 -14.54 4.15
N GLN A 149 -2.48 -13.22 4.14
CA GLN A 149 -3.71 -12.62 4.67
C GLN A 149 -4.85 -12.57 3.65
N LEU A 150 -4.57 -12.79 2.37
CA LEU A 150 -5.56 -12.77 1.30
C LEU A 150 -6.77 -13.68 1.60
N PRO A 151 -6.62 -14.98 1.96
CA PRO A 151 -7.78 -15.83 2.26
C PRO A 151 -8.46 -15.51 3.61
N ARG A 152 -7.83 -14.74 4.50
CA ARG A 152 -8.34 -14.45 5.85
C ARG A 152 -9.15 -13.16 5.90
N PHE A 153 -8.70 -12.15 5.17
CA PHE A 153 -9.25 -10.81 5.21
C PHE A 153 -9.85 -10.35 3.88
N ALA A 154 -9.54 -11.04 2.77
CA ALA A 154 -9.86 -10.57 1.43
C ALA A 154 -9.33 -9.13 1.19
N HIS A 155 -9.90 -8.40 0.22
CA HIS A 155 -9.52 -7.01 -0.04
C HIS A 155 -10.21 -6.06 0.95
N CYS A 156 -9.42 -5.49 1.87
CA CYS A 156 -9.84 -4.53 2.88
C CYS A 156 -9.47 -3.09 2.50
N PHE A 157 -9.50 -2.76 1.20
CA PHE A 157 -9.30 -1.39 0.68
C PHE A 157 -7.99 -0.75 1.18
N GLY A 158 -8.07 0.41 1.85
CA GLY A 158 -6.91 1.12 2.38
C GLY A 158 -6.23 0.39 3.54
N SER A 159 -6.90 -0.58 4.17
CA SER A 159 -6.37 -1.28 5.34
C SER A 159 -5.42 -2.42 4.99
N ASP A 160 -5.37 -2.89 3.73
CA ASP A 160 -4.55 -4.05 3.32
C ASP A 160 -3.08 -3.91 3.71
N ASN A 161 -2.48 -2.74 3.48
CA ASN A 161 -1.07 -2.52 3.78
C ASN A 161 -0.77 -2.65 5.27
N LEU A 162 -1.63 -2.07 6.13
CA LEU A 162 -1.45 -2.11 7.57
C LEU A 162 -1.77 -3.49 8.16
N ILE A 163 -2.77 -4.20 7.64
CA ILE A 163 -3.09 -5.58 8.05
C ILE A 163 -1.90 -6.50 7.79
N ASN A 164 -1.36 -6.46 6.57
CA ASN A 164 -0.23 -7.31 6.20
C ASN A 164 1.05 -6.91 6.96
N LEU A 165 1.32 -5.62 7.14
CA LEU A 165 2.45 -5.14 7.92
C LEU A 165 2.37 -5.62 9.37
N LYS A 166 1.19 -5.50 9.99
CA LYS A 166 0.97 -5.95 11.37
C LYS A 166 1.15 -7.44 11.52
N GLN A 167 0.72 -8.23 10.54
CA GLN A 167 0.95 -9.67 10.58
C GLN A 167 2.45 -10.01 10.53
N LEU A 168 3.23 -9.35 9.69
CA LEU A 168 4.69 -9.58 9.63
C LEU A 168 5.38 -9.27 10.97
N GLU A 169 4.94 -8.23 11.69
CA GLU A 169 5.41 -7.97 13.06
C GLU A 169 5.05 -9.11 14.01
N MET A 170 3.80 -9.55 14.00
CA MET A 170 3.30 -10.61 14.89
C MET A 170 4.03 -11.94 14.64
N ASP A 171 4.33 -12.23 13.37
CA ASP A 171 5.05 -13.43 12.95
C ASP A 171 6.57 -13.31 13.14
N LYS A 172 7.07 -12.15 13.58
CA LYS A 172 8.51 -11.83 13.74
C LYS A 172 9.32 -12.09 12.47
N GLU A 173 8.72 -11.76 11.32
CA GLU A 173 9.34 -11.95 10.01
C GLU A 173 10.19 -10.77 9.54
N LEU A 174 10.29 -9.72 10.36
CA LEU A 174 11.01 -8.49 10.07
C LEU A 174 12.21 -8.36 11.00
N SER A 175 13.32 -7.91 10.43
CA SER A 175 14.55 -7.55 11.14
C SER A 175 14.86 -6.08 10.93
N ALA A 176 15.58 -5.47 11.88
CA ALA A 176 16.07 -4.10 11.71
C ALA A 176 16.89 -3.97 10.42
N GLY A 177 16.63 -2.93 9.64
CA GLY A 177 17.21 -2.72 8.32
C GLY A 177 16.40 -3.30 7.15
N ASP A 178 15.39 -4.14 7.41
CA ASP A 178 14.53 -4.63 6.33
C ASP A 178 13.76 -3.49 5.66
N HIS A 179 13.80 -3.48 4.32
CA HIS A 179 13.06 -2.54 3.50
C HIS A 179 11.76 -3.17 3.01
N ILE A 180 10.65 -2.48 3.21
CA ILE A 180 9.32 -2.96 2.86
C ILE A 180 8.72 -1.99 1.86
N LEU A 181 8.37 -2.50 0.67
CA LEU A 181 7.63 -1.74 -0.33
C LEU A 181 6.14 -1.90 -0.07
N LEU A 182 5.48 -0.79 0.24
CA LEU A 182 4.04 -0.69 0.39
C LEU A 182 3.46 -0.12 -0.90
N PHE A 183 2.47 -0.80 -1.47
CA PHE A 183 1.80 -0.40 -2.69
C PHE A 183 0.28 -0.53 -2.55
N SER A 184 -0.43 0.40 -3.14
CA SER A 184 -1.85 0.22 -3.42
C SER A 184 -2.20 0.75 -4.79
N THR A 185 -3.22 0.14 -5.37
CA THR A 185 -3.86 0.58 -6.60
C THR A 185 -5.35 0.35 -6.48
N GLY A 186 -6.14 1.20 -7.10
CA GLY A 186 -7.59 1.08 -7.23
C GLY A 186 -8.03 1.79 -8.50
N PRO A 187 -9.35 1.84 -8.77
CA PRO A 187 -9.84 2.31 -10.06
C PRO A 187 -9.39 3.73 -10.41
N PHE A 188 -9.19 4.62 -9.44
CA PHE A 188 -8.82 6.02 -9.74
C PHE A 188 -7.46 6.42 -9.18
N GLN A 189 -6.81 5.56 -8.41
CA GLN A 189 -5.65 5.97 -7.64
C GLN A 189 -4.62 4.87 -7.48
N MET A 190 -3.37 5.27 -7.38
CA MET A 190 -2.28 4.40 -6.98
C MET A 190 -1.32 5.16 -6.08
N GLY A 191 -0.71 4.44 -5.14
CA GLY A 191 0.25 5.00 -4.22
C GLY A 191 1.29 3.98 -3.82
N ALA A 192 2.49 4.45 -3.52
CA ALA A 192 3.59 3.62 -3.11
C ALA A 192 4.54 4.37 -2.17
N CYS A 193 5.17 3.64 -1.26
CA CYS A 193 6.28 4.13 -0.46
C CYS A 193 7.15 2.97 0.01
N ILE A 194 8.37 3.27 0.44
CA ILE A 194 9.22 2.31 1.13
C ILE A 194 9.36 2.73 2.58
N ILE A 195 9.23 1.77 3.49
CA ILE A 195 9.55 1.93 4.90
C ILE A 195 10.72 1.01 5.25
N THR A 196 11.50 1.38 6.26
CA THR A 196 12.56 0.55 6.83
C THR A 196 12.24 0.21 8.27
N CYS A 197 12.40 -1.06 8.64
CA CYS A 197 12.29 -1.52 10.02
C CYS A 197 13.45 -0.93 10.85
N THR A 198 13.15 -0.23 11.94
CA THR A 198 14.15 0.46 12.79
C THR A 198 14.40 -0.23 14.13
N ALA A 199 13.52 -1.13 14.56
CA ALA A 199 13.65 -1.91 15.80
C ALA A 199 13.22 -3.37 15.54
N PRO A 200 13.86 -4.37 16.18
CA PRO A 200 13.33 -5.72 16.26
C PRO A 200 12.08 -5.81 17.14
#